data_AF-A0A9P6EV21-F1
#
_entry.id   AF-A0A9P6EV21-F1
#
_cell.length_a   1.000
_cell.length_b   1.000
_cell.length_c   1.000
_cell.angle_alpha   90.00
_cell.angle_beta   90.00
_cell.angle_gamma   90.00
#
_symmetry.space_group_name_H-M   'P 1'
#
loop_
_entity.id
_entity.type
_entity.pdbx_description
1 polymer ?
#
loop_
_entity_poly.entity_id
_entity_poly.type
_entity_poly.pdbx_seq_one_letter_code
_entity_poly.pdbx_strand_id
1 'polypeptide(L)'
;MEEPEKLCGIRIFDDREKTLNLVRMIEQTGIKALTVHCRTRDERPRNPGHWDRFKEIVETVKIPVIANGDVFEFEHLQKLKELS
;
A
#
# COMPACT_ATOMS: atom_id res chain seq x y z
N MET A 1 -11.21 -7.44 -27.81
CA MET A 1 -11.60 -6.90 -26.50
C MET A 1 -10.33 -6.74 -25.70
N GLU A 2 -10.05 -5.54 -25.18
CA GLU A 2 -9.00 -5.36 -24.18
C GLU A 2 -9.38 -6.07 -22.89
N GLU A 3 -8.41 -6.69 -22.24
CA GLU A 3 -8.58 -7.28 -20.92
C GLU A 3 -8.71 -6.16 -19.89
N PRO A 4 -9.66 -6.23 -18.93
CA PRO A 4 -9.82 -5.18 -17.94
C PRO A 4 -8.56 -5.03 -17.08
N GLU A 5 -8.20 -3.78 -16.79
CA GLU A 5 -7.09 -3.48 -15.89
C GLU A 5 -7.37 -4.02 -14.49
N LYS A 6 -6.40 -4.75 -13.93
CA LYS A 6 -6.52 -5.40 -12.62
C LYS A 6 -5.85 -4.55 -11.56
N LEU A 7 -6.57 -4.30 -10.47
CA LEU A 7 -6.09 -3.61 -9.27
C LEU A 7 -6.18 -4.57 -8.10
N CYS A 8 -5.26 -4.46 -7.13
CA CYS A 8 -5.30 -5.27 -5.91
C CYS A 8 -5.18 -4.38 -4.69
N GLY A 9 -5.95 -4.66 -3.64
CA GLY A 9 -5.88 -3.98 -2.35
C GLY A 9 -5.39 -4.92 -1.26
N ILE A 10 -4.44 -4.48 -0.44
CA ILE A 10 -3.90 -5.26 0.67
C ILE A 10 -3.89 -4.49 1.99
N ARG A 11 -3.83 -5.25 3.08
CA ARG A 11 -3.31 -4.80 4.37
C ARG A 11 -1.93 -5.39 4.59
N ILE A 12 -1.09 -4.69 5.35
CA ILE A 12 0.27 -5.16 5.66
C ILE A 12 0.25 -6.29 6.69
N PHE A 13 1.36 -7.02 6.79
CA PHE A 13 1.63 -7.95 7.89
C PHE A 13 2.45 -7.23 8.95
N ASP A 14 2.45 -7.78 10.18
CA ASP A 14 3.36 -7.28 11.23
C ASP A 14 4.83 -7.49 10.84
N ASP A 15 5.10 -8.59 10.11
CA ASP A 15 6.40 -8.92 9.55
C ASP A 15 6.66 -8.16 8.24
N ARG A 16 7.75 -7.38 8.25
CA ARG A 16 8.22 -6.56 7.13
C ARG A 16 8.42 -7.37 5.86
N GLU A 17 9.22 -8.42 5.95
CA GLU A 17 9.65 -9.19 4.79
C GLU A 17 8.48 -9.95 4.17
N LYS A 18 7.53 -10.40 5.00
CA LYS A 18 6.28 -10.98 4.48
C LYS A 18 5.50 -9.99 3.63
N THR A 19 5.41 -8.72 4.05
CA THR A 19 4.76 -7.68 3.24
C THR A 19 5.52 -7.41 1.95
N LEU A 20 6.84 -7.24 2.02
CA LEU A 20 7.64 -6.95 0.82
C LEU A 20 7.62 -8.11 -0.20
N ASN A 21 7.64 -9.36 0.28
CA ASN A 21 7.51 -10.53 -0.60
C ASN A 21 6.12 -10.62 -1.21
N LEU A 22 5.06 -10.33 -0.45
CA LEU A 22 3.69 -10.31 -0.97
C LEU A 22 3.53 -9.29 -2.09
N VAL A 23 4.00 -8.05 -1.93
CA VAL A 23 3.81 -7.01 -2.95
C VAL A 23 4.57 -7.32 -4.24
N ARG A 24 5.78 -7.92 -4.15
CA ARG A 24 6.52 -8.41 -5.33
C ARG A 24 5.77 -9.52 -6.06
N MET A 25 5.21 -10.47 -5.32
CA MET A 25 4.41 -11.55 -5.90
C MET A 25 3.15 -11.01 -6.60
N ILE A 26 2.45 -10.06 -5.99
CA ILE A 26 1.26 -9.44 -6.58
C ILE A 26 1.64 -8.67 -7.85
N GLU A 27 2.72 -7.89 -7.83
CA GLU A 27 3.20 -7.17 -9.02
C GLU A 27 3.47 -8.14 -10.20
N GLN A 28 4.07 -9.29 -9.93
CA GLN A 28 4.35 -10.31 -10.94
C GLN A 28 3.10 -10.89 -11.62
N THR A 29 1.91 -10.74 -11.02
CA THR A 29 0.66 -11.16 -11.67
C THR A 29 0.18 -10.19 -12.77
N GLY A 30 0.88 -9.08 -12.98
CA GLY A 30 0.57 -8.10 -14.01
C GLY A 30 -0.55 -7.11 -13.65
N ILE A 31 -0.77 -6.86 -12.35
CA ILE A 31 -1.69 -5.79 -11.92
C ILE A 31 -1.18 -4.41 -12.36
N LYS A 32 -2.09 -3.45 -12.52
CA LYS A 32 -1.78 -2.09 -12.97
C LYS A 32 -1.48 -1.12 -11.83
N ALA A 33 -2.05 -1.34 -10.65
CA ALA A 33 -1.70 -0.60 -9.44
C ALA A 33 -2.08 -1.38 -8.18
N LEU A 34 -1.38 -1.07 -7.09
CA LEU A 34 -1.55 -1.68 -5.78
C LEU A 34 -2.08 -0.66 -4.77
N THR A 35 -3.20 -0.97 -4.12
CA THR A 35 -3.70 -0.18 -2.98
C THR A 35 -3.20 -0.78 -1.68
N VAL A 36 -2.62 0.05 -0.80
CA VAL A 36 -2.07 -0.40 0.48
C VAL A 36 -2.76 0.32 1.63
N HIS A 37 -3.41 -0.45 2.49
CA HIS A 37 -3.80 0.00 3.82
C HIS A 37 -2.68 -0.36 4.81
N CYS A 38 -1.97 0.65 5.31
CA CYS A 38 -0.84 0.49 6.25
C CYS A 38 -1.23 0.10 7.68
N ARG A 39 -2.32 -0.67 7.83
CA ARG A 39 -2.67 -1.36 9.06
C ARG A 39 -2.58 -2.85 8.83
N THR A 40 -2.32 -3.60 9.87
CA THR A 40 -2.45 -5.05 9.83
C THR A 40 -3.93 -5.44 9.84
N ARG A 41 -4.22 -6.71 9.54
CA ARG A 41 -5.60 -7.21 9.50
C ARG A 41 -6.35 -6.98 10.82
N ASP A 42 -5.64 -7.15 11.94
CA ASP A 42 -6.26 -7.16 13.26
C ASP A 42 -6.35 -5.75 13.89
N GLU A 43 -5.59 -4.79 13.34
CA GLU A 43 -5.67 -3.38 13.71
C GLU A 43 -6.98 -2.72 13.29
N ARG A 44 -7.44 -1.80 14.14
CA ARG A 44 -8.71 -1.08 14.01
C ARG A 44 -8.47 0.40 13.69
N PRO A 45 -9.49 1.16 13.27
CA PRO A 45 -9.34 2.59 12.94
C PRO A 45 -8.73 3.46 14.06
N ARG A 46 -8.81 3.02 15.33
CA ARG A 46 -8.16 3.71 16.47
C ARG A 46 -6.63 3.52 16.52
N ASN A 47 -6.10 2.50 15.86
CA ASN A 47 -4.67 2.23 15.77
C ASN A 47 -4.10 3.06 14.62
N PRO A 48 -3.00 3.81 14.79
CA PRO A 48 -2.41 4.57 13.68
C PRO A 48 -1.86 3.63 12.59
N GLY A 49 -1.92 4.06 11.33
CA GLY A 49 -1.27 3.37 10.22
C GLY A 49 0.26 3.50 10.26
N HIS A 50 0.94 2.43 9.86
CA HIS A 50 2.41 2.31 9.77
C HIS A 50 2.91 2.88 8.44
N TRP A 51 3.00 4.21 8.35
CA TRP A 51 3.36 4.91 7.10
C TRP A 51 4.82 4.76 6.69
N ASP A 52 5.72 4.45 7.61
CA ASP A 52 7.10 4.05 7.31
C ASP A 52 7.13 2.83 6.36
N ARG A 53 6.22 1.87 6.56
CA ARG A 53 6.05 0.70 5.68
C ARG A 53 5.57 1.07 4.29
N PHE A 54 4.80 2.15 4.15
CA PHE A 54 4.28 2.58 2.85
C PHE A 54 5.41 2.93 1.91
N LYS A 55 6.37 3.73 2.39
CA LYS A 55 7.54 4.15 1.61
C LYS A 55 8.36 2.95 1.13
N GLU A 56 8.59 1.97 2.02
CA GLU A 56 9.32 0.75 1.66
C GLU A 56 8.60 -0.04 0.54
N ILE A 57 7.26 -0.06 0.55
CA ILE A 57 6.47 -0.73 -0.49
C ILE A 57 6.56 0.03 -1.82
N VAL A 58 6.43 1.37 -1.80
CA VAL A 58 6.59 2.22 -2.99
C VAL A 58 7.96 2.01 -3.63
N GLU A 59 9.03 1.94 -2.84
CA GLU A 59 10.39 1.69 -3.32
C GLU A 59 10.60 0.26 -3.83
N THR A 60 9.77 -0.70 -3.40
CA THR A 60 9.93 -2.13 -3.72
C THR A 60 9.30 -2.53 -5.06
N VAL A 61 8.21 -1.88 -5.47
CA VAL A 61 7.47 -2.20 -6.71
C VAL A 61 7.60 -1.06 -7.72
N LYS A 62 7.44 -1.37 -9.01
CA LYS A 62 7.52 -0.41 -10.12
C LYS A 62 6.15 0.10 -10.57
N ILE A 63 5.08 -0.59 -10.18
CA ILE A 63 3.71 -0.17 -10.43
C ILE A 63 3.28 0.95 -9.48
N PRO A 64 2.32 1.81 -9.88
CA PRO A 64 1.73 2.80 -8.97
C PRO A 64 1.18 2.16 -7.69
N VAL A 65 1.43 2.83 -6.56
CA VAL A 65 0.92 2.44 -5.24
C VAL A 65 -0.02 3.51 -4.71
N ILE A 66 -1.22 3.11 -4.28
CA ILE A 66 -2.28 3.99 -3.78
C ILE A 66 -2.34 3.86 -2.26
N ALA A 67 -2.10 4.96 -1.55
CA ALA A 67 -2.26 5.04 -0.10
C ALA A 67 -3.73 4.94 0.32
N ASN A 68 -4.03 4.11 1.32
CA ASN A 68 -5.38 3.96 1.87
C ASN A 68 -5.38 3.98 3.41
N GLY A 69 -6.31 4.73 3.98
CA GLY A 69 -6.46 4.92 5.43
C GLY A 69 -5.75 6.18 5.93
N ASP A 70 -6.17 6.67 7.10
CA ASP A 70 -5.56 7.75 7.90
C ASP A 70 -5.33 9.11 7.21
N VAL A 71 -6.07 9.36 6.14
CA VAL A 71 -6.20 10.66 5.49
C VAL A 71 -7.57 11.24 5.86
N PHE A 72 -7.57 12.19 6.80
CA PHE A 72 -8.80 12.84 7.28
C PHE A 72 -8.82 14.33 6.93
N GLU A 73 -7.65 14.94 6.79
CA GLU A 73 -7.45 16.36 6.53
C GLU A 73 -6.48 16.55 5.36
N PHE A 74 -6.49 17.73 4.75
CA PHE A 74 -5.69 18.04 3.57
C PHE A 74 -4.18 17.95 3.86
N GLU A 75 -3.77 18.32 5.08
CA GLU A 75 -2.41 18.28 5.58
C GLU A 75 -1.83 16.87 5.58
N HIS A 76 -2.68 15.84 5.72
CA HIS A 76 -2.23 14.44 5.65
C HIS A 76 -1.79 14.05 4.24
N LEU A 77 -2.43 14.64 3.20
CA LEU A 77 -2.00 14.40 1.81
C LEU A 77 -0.60 14.95 1.54
N GLN A 78 -0.22 16.07 2.16
CA GLN A 78 1.11 16.64 2.00
C GLN A 78 2.17 15.69 2.57
N LYS A 79 1.94 15.17 3.78
CA LYS A 79 2.82 14.16 4.41
C LYS A 79 2.97 12.91 3.55
N LEU A 80 1.89 12.43 2.93
CA LEU A 80 1.95 11.25 2.05
C LEU A 80 2.72 11.49 0.75
N LYS A 81 2.63 12.70 0.18
CA LYS A 81 3.43 13.07 -1.00
C LYS A 81 4.93 13.10 -0.72
N GLU A 82 5.35 13.28 0.53
CA GLU A 82 6.77 13.21 0.92
C GLU A 82 7.28 11.75 1.00
N LEU A 83 6.37 10.76 0.98
CA LEU A 83 6.70 9.33 1.02
C LEU A 83 6.73 8.67 -0.36
N SER A 84 6.37 9.41 -1.43
CA SER A 84 6.40 8.95 -2.83
C SER A 84 7.70 9.32 -3.53
#